data_AF-A0A067H163-F1
#
_entry.id   AF-A0A067H163-F1
#
_cell.length_a   1.000
_cell.length_b   1.000
_cell.length_c   1.000
_cell.angle_alpha   90.00
_cell.angle_beta   90.00
_cell.angle_gamma   90.00
#
_symmetry.space_group_name_H-M   'P 1'
#
loop_
_entity.id
_entity.type
_entity.pdbx_description
1 polymer ?
#
loop_
_entity_poly.entity_id
_entity_poly.type
_entity_poly.pdbx_seq_one_letter_code
_entity_poly.pdbx_strand_id
1 'polypeptide(L)'
;MGSLQGPVFCPAVRARQGGLYNTVPSTGPVMKARFFRSELWGFKGLTAVKTKVGVFTRQQNARKCKIVQCTFSSSSNGNGSMAENFNENDEDFVNSSVVEAVEVKSGADGFMIKMRDGRHLRCVHNNPQGGHLPDYAPHPAIVLKMEDGTGLLLPIIVLEMPSVLLMAAMRNVQIARPTLYQVVKEMIEKMGYEVRLVRVTKRVHEAYFAQLYLTKVGNETECVSFDLRPSDAINIAVRCKVPIQVNKYLAYSDGMRVIESGKLSTHSPGSDGLLFTELDK
;
A
#
# COMPACT_ATOMS: atom_id res chain seq x y z
N MET A 1 -24.97 -12.12 22.97
CA MET A 1 -24.86 -10.79 22.33
C MET A 1 -24.44 -9.78 23.39
N GLY A 2 -23.15 -9.67 23.69
CA GLY A 2 -22.62 -8.71 24.68
C GLY A 2 -22.09 -7.48 23.98
N SER A 3 -22.75 -6.33 24.16
CA SER A 3 -22.36 -5.04 23.60
C SER A 3 -21.36 -4.36 24.54
N LEU A 4 -20.12 -4.14 24.09
CA LEU A 4 -19.11 -3.35 24.80
C LEU A 4 -19.40 -1.86 24.59
N GLN A 5 -19.75 -1.16 25.67
CA GLN A 5 -19.98 0.28 25.68
C GLN A 5 -18.69 0.98 26.12
N GLY A 6 -17.98 1.60 25.17
CA GLY A 6 -16.88 2.53 25.44
C GLY A 6 -17.34 3.99 25.22
N PRO A 7 -16.82 4.97 25.97
CA PRO A 7 -17.28 6.35 25.86
C PRO A 7 -16.80 7.01 24.55
N VAL A 8 -17.75 7.49 23.76
CA VAL A 8 -17.53 8.31 22.57
C VAL A 8 -17.39 9.77 23.00
N PHE A 9 -16.22 10.37 22.78
CA PHE A 9 -16.01 11.80 22.96
C PHE A 9 -16.19 12.51 21.61
N CYS A 10 -17.32 13.19 21.44
CA CYS A 10 -17.55 14.11 20.31
C CYS A 10 -17.29 15.56 20.76
N PRO A 11 -16.38 16.32 20.13
CA PRO A 11 -16.24 17.74 20.42
C PRO A 11 -17.38 18.51 19.76
N ALA A 12 -18.21 19.16 20.57
CA ALA A 12 -19.31 20.00 20.13
C ALA A 12 -18.80 21.37 19.64
N VAL A 13 -18.98 21.66 18.35
CA VAL A 13 -18.83 23.00 17.78
C VAL A 13 -20.16 23.73 17.95
N ARG A 14 -20.20 24.76 18.79
CA ARG A 14 -21.36 25.67 18.88
C ARG A 14 -21.18 26.84 17.93
N ALA A 15 -22.04 26.92 16.92
CA ALA A 15 -22.33 28.13 16.19
C ALA A 15 -23.36 28.97 16.97
N ARG A 16 -23.19 30.29 16.99
CA ARG A 16 -24.29 31.23 17.19
C ARG A 16 -24.13 32.42 16.25
N GLN A 17 -25.24 32.75 15.60
CA GLN A 17 -25.42 33.79 14.58
C GLN A 17 -26.44 34.82 15.09
N GLY A 18 -26.33 36.06 14.60
CA GLY A 18 -27.35 37.13 14.65
C GLY A 18 -27.07 38.21 15.73
N GLY A 19 -27.08 39.51 15.48
CA GLY A 19 -27.42 40.32 14.31
C GLY A 19 -28.04 41.66 14.76
N LEU A 20 -27.51 42.78 14.23
CA LEU A 20 -27.93 44.21 14.30
C LEU A 20 -27.87 44.87 15.72
N TYR A 21 -27.54 46.17 15.93
CA TYR A 21 -27.83 47.44 15.24
C TYR A 21 -26.78 48.56 15.56
N ASN A 22 -26.43 49.36 14.55
CA ASN A 22 -25.96 50.77 14.42
C ASN A 22 -25.22 51.63 15.51
N THR A 23 -24.22 52.38 14.99
CA THR A 23 -23.73 53.79 15.24
C THR A 23 -22.84 54.20 16.45
N VAL A 24 -21.50 54.28 16.25
CA VAL A 24 -20.54 55.46 16.08
C VAL A 24 -20.84 56.80 16.83
N PRO A 25 -19.90 57.76 17.19
CA PRO A 25 -18.41 57.93 17.01
C PRO A 25 -17.53 58.50 18.19
N SER A 26 -16.19 58.57 17.94
CA SER A 26 -15.23 59.69 18.25
C SER A 26 -14.76 59.91 19.71
N THR A 27 -13.50 60.22 20.08
CA THR A 27 -12.43 61.14 19.57
C THR A 27 -11.03 60.68 20.08
N GLY A 28 -9.97 60.70 19.26
CA GLY A 28 -8.80 61.58 19.50
C GLY A 28 -7.43 60.86 19.61
N PRO A 29 -6.27 61.51 19.34
CA PRO A 29 -5.28 60.93 18.39
C PRO A 29 -3.80 60.83 18.87
N VAL A 30 -2.98 60.11 18.08
CA VAL A 30 -1.54 60.39 17.71
C VAL A 30 -0.47 60.22 18.83
N MET A 31 0.57 59.38 18.72
CA MET A 31 1.74 59.45 17.80
C MET A 31 2.41 58.08 17.53
N LYS A 32 3.06 58.00 16.35
CA LYS A 32 3.93 56.92 15.83
C LYS A 32 5.27 56.84 16.57
N ALA A 33 5.88 55.65 16.62
CA ALA A 33 7.19 55.37 15.97
C ALA A 33 7.60 53.90 16.14
N ARG A 34 8.19 53.32 15.07
CA ARG A 34 8.84 52.00 15.02
C ARG A 34 10.35 52.13 15.29
N PHE A 35 10.94 51.06 15.82
CA PHE A 35 12.08 50.27 15.26
C PHE A 35 13.26 49.92 16.21
N PHE A 36 13.62 48.62 16.12
CA PHE A 36 14.92 47.91 16.16
C PHE A 36 15.93 47.95 17.34
N ARG A 37 16.28 46.71 17.76
CA ARG A 37 17.58 46.09 18.17
C ARG A 37 18.65 46.91 18.88
N SER A 38 19.23 46.34 19.96
CA SER A 38 20.70 46.19 20.11
C SER A 38 21.09 45.19 21.22
N GLU A 39 22.25 44.58 21.02
CA GLU A 39 23.00 43.65 21.85
C GLU A 39 23.84 44.32 22.97
N LEU A 40 24.25 43.45 23.92
CA LEU A 40 25.50 43.40 24.72
C LEU A 40 25.94 44.59 25.62
N TRP A 41 26.18 44.29 26.90
CA TRP A 41 27.51 44.41 27.55
C TRP A 41 27.53 43.79 28.96
N GLY A 42 28.66 43.16 29.31
CA GLY A 42 28.93 42.57 30.63
C GLY A 42 29.82 43.45 31.51
N PHE A 43 30.11 43.02 32.75
CA PHE A 43 31.27 43.48 33.54
C PHE A 43 31.70 42.45 34.61
N LYS A 44 32.98 42.55 34.98
CA LYS A 44 33.87 41.58 35.65
C LYS A 44 33.90 41.67 37.19
N GLY A 45 34.09 40.51 37.86
CA GLY A 45 35.12 40.20 38.89
C GLY A 45 34.99 40.71 40.35
N LEU A 46 35.06 39.80 41.34
CA LEU A 46 36.18 39.64 42.31
C LEU A 46 35.97 38.45 43.30
N THR A 47 37.10 38.02 43.89
CA THR A 47 37.50 36.88 44.74
C THR A 47 36.87 36.69 46.14
N ALA A 48 36.79 35.43 46.64
CA ALA A 48 37.30 34.98 47.96
C ALA A 48 37.00 33.49 48.28
N VAL A 49 37.90 32.84 49.04
CA VAL A 49 37.94 31.44 49.47
C VAL A 49 37.26 31.23 50.85
N LYS A 50 36.50 30.14 51.06
CA LYS A 50 36.63 29.19 52.21
C LYS A 50 35.53 28.10 52.25
N THR A 51 35.99 26.89 52.54
CA THR A 51 35.32 25.63 52.87
C THR A 51 34.34 25.70 54.06
N LYS A 52 33.15 25.09 53.96
CA LYS A 52 32.76 23.85 54.66
C LYS A 52 31.31 23.42 54.35
N VAL A 53 31.17 22.09 54.28
CA VAL A 53 30.00 21.21 54.23
C VAL A 53 28.67 21.81 54.72
N GLY A 54 27.65 21.74 53.86
CA GLY A 54 26.24 21.89 54.18
C GLY A 54 25.40 21.16 53.13
N VAL A 55 24.75 20.08 53.54
CA VAL A 55 23.83 19.28 52.73
C VAL A 55 22.65 20.15 52.29
N PHE A 56 22.46 20.31 50.99
CA PHE A 56 21.20 20.78 50.42
C PHE A 56 20.73 19.80 49.34
N THR A 57 19.68 19.06 49.68
CA THR A 57 18.86 18.25 48.79
C THR A 57 18.32 19.11 47.64
N ARG A 58 18.79 18.84 46.42
CA ARG A 58 18.13 19.32 45.20
C ARG A 58 17.16 18.25 44.74
N GLN A 59 15.87 18.47 44.99
CA GLN A 59 14.76 17.70 44.45
C GLN A 59 14.88 17.68 42.91
N GLN A 60 15.41 16.60 42.35
CA GLN A 60 15.19 16.30 40.95
C GLN A 60 13.82 15.63 40.87
N ASN A 61 12.85 16.33 40.25
CA ASN A 61 11.60 15.75 39.83
C ASN A 61 11.91 14.67 38.77
N ALA A 62 12.13 13.44 39.24
CA ALA A 62 12.14 12.25 38.41
C ALA A 62 10.74 12.10 37.80
N ARG A 63 10.60 12.50 36.53
CA ARG A 63 9.44 12.11 35.74
C ARG A 63 9.44 10.60 35.68
N LYS A 64 8.53 9.95 36.41
CA LYS A 64 8.25 8.52 36.32
C LYS A 64 7.84 8.21 34.88
N CYS A 65 8.80 7.79 34.06
CA CYS A 65 8.52 7.15 32.80
C CYS A 65 7.95 5.78 33.16
N LYS A 66 6.62 5.64 33.11
CA LYS A 66 5.97 4.33 33.28
C LYS A 66 6.37 3.49 32.07
N ILE A 67 7.27 2.53 32.28
CA ILE A 67 7.50 1.44 31.34
C ILE A 67 6.16 0.69 31.24
N VAL A 68 5.52 0.76 30.08
CA VAL A 68 4.35 -0.06 29.79
C VAL A 68 4.88 -1.46 29.50
N GLN A 69 4.86 -2.31 30.52
CA GLN A 69 5.22 -3.71 30.40
C GLN A 69 3.97 -4.45 29.91
N CYS A 70 3.93 -4.75 28.62
CA CYS A 70 2.87 -5.58 28.04
C CYS A 70 3.10 -7.03 28.43
N THR A 71 2.27 -7.58 29.32
CA THR A 71 2.14 -9.03 29.51
C THR A 71 1.22 -9.57 28.42
N PHE A 72 1.77 -10.37 27.51
CA PHE A 72 0.99 -11.08 26.50
C PHE A 72 0.19 -12.20 27.16
N SER A 73 -1.07 -11.94 27.51
CA SER A 73 -2.06 -12.98 27.74
C SER A 73 -2.64 -13.40 26.39
N SER A 74 -1.91 -14.20 25.63
CA SER A 74 -2.41 -14.78 24.37
C SER A 74 -3.38 -15.92 24.67
N SER A 75 -4.69 -15.65 24.77
CA SER A 75 -5.70 -16.69 24.58
C SER A 75 -5.89 -16.91 23.07
N SER A 76 -4.94 -17.59 22.45
CA SER A 76 -5.08 -18.04 21.06
C SER A 76 -5.95 -19.29 21.03
N ASN A 77 -7.09 -19.26 20.33
CA ASN A 77 -7.99 -20.41 20.16
C ASN A 77 -7.41 -21.51 19.25
N GLY A 78 -6.08 -21.68 19.19
CA GLY A 78 -5.40 -22.74 18.43
C GLY A 78 -5.57 -22.68 16.90
N ASN A 79 -6.39 -21.76 16.37
CA ASN A 79 -6.71 -21.64 14.94
C ASN A 79 -5.89 -20.56 14.22
N GLY A 80 -4.81 -20.07 14.85
CA GLY A 80 -3.87 -19.20 14.16
C GLY A 80 -2.97 -20.05 13.28
N SER A 81 -2.89 -19.74 11.98
CA SER A 81 -1.82 -20.26 11.12
C SER A 81 -0.49 -19.84 11.74
N MET A 82 0.22 -20.80 12.30
CA MET A 82 1.64 -20.62 12.62
C MET A 82 2.38 -20.42 11.31
N ALA A 83 3.48 -19.66 11.33
CA ALA A 83 4.38 -19.60 10.18
C ALA A 83 4.79 -21.04 9.85
N GLU A 84 4.42 -21.52 8.67
CA GLU A 84 4.67 -22.90 8.27
C GLU A 84 6.13 -23.03 7.83
N ASN A 85 6.75 -24.15 8.20
CA ASN A 85 8.07 -24.52 7.71
C ASN A 85 8.00 -24.71 6.19
N PHE A 86 8.98 -24.18 5.46
CA PHE A 86 9.09 -24.31 4.00
C PHE A 86 9.03 -25.78 3.59
N ASN A 87 7.89 -26.24 3.09
CA ASN A 87 7.81 -27.56 2.47
C ASN A 87 6.71 -27.60 1.39
N GLU A 88 6.88 -26.77 0.37
CA GLU A 88 6.16 -26.87 -0.89
C GLU A 88 7.19 -27.26 -1.97
N ASN A 89 6.99 -28.40 -2.64
CA ASN A 89 7.85 -28.88 -3.72
C ASN A 89 7.99 -27.81 -4.81
N ASP A 90 9.22 -27.33 -5.03
CA ASP A 90 9.53 -26.31 -6.05
C ASP A 90 9.06 -26.74 -7.45
N GLU A 91 8.99 -28.04 -7.71
CA GLU A 91 8.52 -28.65 -8.96
C GLU A 91 7.05 -28.37 -9.27
N ASP A 92 6.23 -28.01 -8.29
CA ASP A 92 4.80 -27.73 -8.50
C ASP A 92 4.54 -26.27 -8.92
N PHE A 93 5.59 -25.46 -9.05
CA PHE A 93 5.50 -24.04 -9.34
C PHE A 93 6.20 -23.65 -10.63
N VAL A 94 5.70 -22.60 -11.26
CA VAL A 94 6.26 -21.98 -12.46
C VAL A 94 6.60 -20.52 -12.19
N ASN A 95 7.74 -20.05 -12.70
CA ASN A 95 8.10 -18.64 -12.63
C ASN A 95 7.15 -17.79 -13.48
N SER A 96 6.93 -16.55 -13.06
CA SER A 96 6.05 -15.63 -13.74
C SER A 96 6.58 -14.20 -13.71
N SER A 97 6.23 -13.45 -14.74
CA SER A 97 6.48 -12.01 -14.83
C SER A 97 5.19 -11.21 -14.82
N VAL A 98 5.24 -10.02 -14.23
CA VAL A 98 4.11 -9.10 -14.23
C VAL A 98 4.01 -8.42 -15.60
N VAL A 99 2.83 -8.45 -16.20
CA VAL A 99 2.50 -7.74 -17.43
C VAL A 99 1.98 -6.34 -17.09
N GLU A 100 2.33 -5.33 -17.90
CA GLU A 100 1.80 -3.97 -17.77
C GLU A 100 0.35 -3.86 -18.24
N ALA A 101 -0.54 -4.57 -17.56
CA ALA A 101 -1.99 -4.52 -17.73
C ALA A 101 -2.61 -3.50 -16.77
N VAL A 102 -3.76 -2.95 -17.18
CA VAL A 102 -4.52 -1.97 -16.40
C VAL A 102 -5.77 -2.63 -15.81
N GLU A 103 -6.57 -3.22 -16.68
CA GLU A 103 -7.88 -3.77 -16.32
C GLU A 103 -8.22 -4.99 -17.18
N VAL A 104 -9.14 -5.79 -16.66
CA VAL A 104 -9.73 -6.94 -17.35
C VAL A 104 -11.24 -6.80 -17.41
N LYS A 105 -11.83 -7.23 -18.52
CA LYS A 105 -13.28 -7.41 -18.65
C LYS A 105 -13.58 -8.81 -19.21
N SER A 106 -14.73 -9.33 -18.84
CA SER A 106 -15.35 -10.51 -19.44
C SER A 106 -16.56 -10.04 -20.24
N GLY A 107 -16.84 -10.65 -21.39
CA GLY A 107 -18.04 -10.36 -22.17
C GLY A 107 -18.27 -11.41 -23.26
N ALA A 108 -19.24 -11.15 -24.15
CA ALA A 108 -19.61 -12.07 -25.24
C ALA A 108 -18.43 -12.42 -26.19
N ASP A 109 -17.48 -11.50 -26.34
CA ASP A 109 -16.28 -11.66 -27.17
C ASP A 109 -15.12 -12.39 -26.46
N GLY A 110 -15.34 -12.88 -25.23
CA GLY A 110 -14.35 -13.53 -24.39
C GLY A 110 -13.71 -12.57 -23.38
N PHE A 111 -12.47 -12.89 -22.97
CA PHE A 111 -11.69 -12.11 -22.02
C PHE A 111 -10.95 -11.01 -22.74
N MET A 112 -11.02 -9.78 -22.25
CA MET A 112 -10.22 -8.68 -22.77
C MET A 112 -9.35 -8.10 -21.67
N ILE A 113 -8.04 -8.07 -21.91
CA ILE A 113 -7.06 -7.42 -21.05
C ILE A 113 -6.65 -6.12 -21.72
N LYS A 114 -6.89 -4.99 -21.05
CA LYS A 114 -6.39 -3.69 -21.50
C LYS A 114 -4.99 -3.48 -20.96
N MET A 115 -4.06 -3.32 -21.89
CA MET A 115 -2.67 -3.03 -21.63
C MET A 115 -2.49 -1.54 -21.33
N ARG A 116 -1.43 -1.18 -20.61
CA ARG A 116 -1.11 0.21 -20.29
C ARG A 116 -0.86 1.09 -21.52
N ASP A 117 -0.34 0.51 -22.58
CA ASP A 117 -0.11 1.19 -23.86
C ASP A 117 -1.39 1.38 -24.71
N GLY A 118 -2.55 1.03 -24.15
CA GLY A 118 -3.86 1.14 -24.81
C GLY A 118 -4.18 -0.02 -25.75
N ARG A 119 -3.28 -1.00 -25.92
CA ARG A 119 -3.61 -2.23 -26.66
C ARG A 119 -4.58 -3.09 -25.85
N HIS A 120 -5.34 -3.90 -26.58
CA HIS A 120 -6.24 -4.87 -26.00
C HIS A 120 -5.81 -6.27 -26.43
N LEU A 121 -5.68 -7.17 -25.46
CA LEU A 121 -5.46 -8.58 -25.70
C LEU A 121 -6.80 -9.30 -25.56
N ARG A 122 -7.23 -9.98 -26.62
CA ARG A 122 -8.35 -10.91 -26.54
C ARG A 122 -7.81 -12.26 -26.10
N CYS A 123 -8.39 -12.79 -25.04
CA CYS A 123 -7.99 -14.04 -24.43
C CYS A 123 -9.19 -14.98 -24.29
N VAL A 124 -8.90 -16.27 -24.19
CA VAL A 124 -9.85 -17.32 -23.79
C VAL A 124 -9.28 -18.14 -22.66
N HIS A 125 -10.16 -18.78 -21.91
CA HIS A 125 -9.75 -19.73 -20.89
C HIS A 125 -8.90 -20.85 -21.51
N ASN A 126 -7.83 -21.20 -20.80
CA ASN A 126 -7.01 -22.34 -21.18
C ASN A 126 -7.80 -23.65 -21.03
N ASN A 127 -8.51 -23.80 -19.91
CA ASN A 127 -9.37 -24.94 -19.66
C ASN A 127 -10.79 -24.71 -20.22
N PRO A 128 -11.25 -25.47 -21.23
CA PRO A 128 -12.61 -25.33 -21.78
C PRO A 128 -13.71 -25.67 -20.76
N GLN A 129 -13.38 -26.40 -19.69
CA GLN A 129 -14.30 -26.68 -18.58
C GLN A 129 -14.30 -25.58 -17.50
N GLY A 130 -13.50 -24.52 -17.66
CA GLY A 130 -13.38 -23.39 -16.73
C GLY A 130 -14.66 -22.55 -16.55
N GLY A 131 -15.77 -22.96 -17.18
CA GLY A 131 -17.07 -22.31 -17.10
C GLY A 131 -17.19 -21.12 -18.06
N HIS A 132 -18.44 -20.72 -18.31
CA HIS A 132 -18.73 -19.40 -18.88
C HIS A 132 -18.54 -18.39 -17.77
N LEU A 133 -17.51 -17.55 -17.89
CA LEU A 133 -17.30 -16.50 -16.90
C LEU A 133 -18.40 -15.44 -17.04
N PRO A 134 -18.93 -14.93 -15.92
CA PRO A 134 -20.00 -13.94 -15.97
C PRO A 134 -19.54 -12.71 -16.76
N ASP A 135 -20.45 -12.08 -17.49
CA ASP A 135 -20.19 -10.77 -18.07
C ASP A 135 -20.02 -9.77 -16.91
N TYR A 136 -18.88 -9.07 -16.88
CA TYR A 136 -18.59 -8.11 -15.84
C TYR A 136 -17.83 -6.90 -16.40
N ALA A 137 -18.18 -5.73 -15.86
CA ALA A 137 -17.56 -4.45 -16.22
C ALA A 137 -16.04 -4.46 -16.02
N PRO A 138 -15.26 -3.56 -16.65
CA PRO A 138 -13.81 -3.53 -16.45
C PRO A 138 -13.42 -3.41 -14.97
N HIS A 139 -12.49 -4.27 -14.51
CA HIS A 139 -11.92 -4.24 -13.16
C HIS A 139 -10.40 -4.11 -13.22
N PRO A 140 -9.76 -3.36 -12.29
CA PRO A 140 -8.32 -3.37 -12.15
C PRO A 140 -7.80 -4.78 -11.89
N ALA A 141 -6.68 -5.12 -12.52
CA ALA A 141 -6.08 -6.45 -12.36
C ALA A 141 -4.55 -6.39 -12.40
N ILE A 142 -3.94 -7.36 -11.71
CA ILE A 142 -2.54 -7.70 -11.90
C ILE A 142 -2.52 -8.94 -12.78
N VAL A 143 -1.80 -8.88 -13.89
CA VAL A 143 -1.71 -10.00 -14.84
C VAL A 143 -0.31 -10.61 -14.76
N LEU A 144 -0.24 -11.89 -14.40
CA LEU A 144 1.00 -12.66 -14.40
C LEU A 144 1.11 -13.46 -15.70
N LYS A 145 2.27 -13.43 -16.35
CA LYS A 145 2.59 -14.25 -17.52
C LYS A 145 3.50 -15.39 -17.10
N MET A 146 3.14 -16.63 -17.46
CA MET A 146 3.94 -17.81 -17.12
C MET A 146 5.20 -17.88 -18.00
N GLU A 147 6.32 -18.25 -17.39
CA GLU A 147 7.65 -18.34 -18.02
C GLU A 147 8.09 -19.78 -18.35
N ASP A 148 7.14 -20.71 -18.46
CA ASP A 148 7.32 -22.10 -18.87
C ASP A 148 7.19 -22.31 -20.40
N GLY A 149 7.10 -21.24 -21.17
CA GLY A 149 6.88 -21.28 -22.61
C GLY A 149 5.43 -21.47 -23.04
N THR A 150 4.49 -21.70 -22.12
CA THR A 150 3.05 -21.79 -22.46
C THR A 150 2.47 -20.44 -22.87
N GLY A 151 3.06 -19.35 -22.38
CA GLY A 151 2.57 -17.99 -22.63
C GLY A 151 1.23 -17.68 -21.96
N LEU A 152 0.78 -18.52 -21.03
CA LEU A 152 -0.47 -18.33 -20.30
C LEU A 152 -0.43 -17.05 -19.46
N LEU A 153 -1.56 -16.35 -19.43
CA LEU A 153 -1.79 -15.17 -18.60
C LEU A 153 -2.75 -15.52 -17.47
N LEU A 154 -2.37 -15.22 -16.23
CA LEU A 154 -3.22 -15.35 -15.06
C LEU A 154 -3.65 -13.95 -14.57
N PRO A 155 -4.87 -13.50 -14.90
CA PRO A 155 -5.40 -12.25 -14.37
C PRO A 155 -5.89 -12.43 -12.93
N ILE A 156 -5.37 -11.61 -12.02
CA ILE A 156 -5.82 -11.52 -10.62
C ILE A 156 -6.53 -10.18 -10.46
N ILE A 157 -7.85 -10.21 -10.29
CA ILE A 157 -8.66 -9.02 -10.07
C ILE A 157 -8.32 -8.42 -8.71
N VAL A 158 -8.07 -7.12 -8.68
CA VAL A 158 -7.65 -6.39 -7.48
C VAL A 158 -8.36 -5.04 -7.40
N LEU A 159 -8.19 -4.37 -6.27
CA LEU A 159 -8.55 -2.96 -6.16
C LEU A 159 -7.54 -2.08 -6.92
N GLU A 160 -7.96 -0.85 -7.22
CA GLU A 160 -7.16 0.11 -7.98
C GLU A 160 -5.79 0.39 -7.35
N MET A 161 -5.75 0.66 -6.04
CA MET A 161 -4.53 1.11 -5.36
C MET A 161 -3.36 0.09 -5.43
N PRO A 162 -3.53 -1.21 -5.13
CA PRO A 162 -2.48 -2.20 -5.33
C PRO A 162 -1.93 -2.26 -6.76
N SER A 163 -2.79 -2.11 -7.78
CA SER A 163 -2.38 -2.10 -9.19
C SER A 163 -1.56 -0.85 -9.51
N VAL A 164 -2.03 0.33 -9.10
CA VAL A 164 -1.31 1.60 -9.28
C VAL A 164 0.07 1.57 -8.62
N LEU A 165 0.15 1.08 -7.37
CA LEU A 165 1.41 0.98 -6.63
C LEU A 165 2.37 -0.05 -7.25
N LEU A 166 1.86 -1.12 -7.85
CA LEU A 166 2.68 -2.08 -8.58
C LEU A 166 3.27 -1.47 -9.84
N MET A 167 2.44 -0.78 -10.63
CA MET A 167 2.86 -0.10 -11.85
C MET A 167 3.88 1.00 -11.58
N ALA A 168 3.74 1.74 -10.48
CA ALA A 168 4.74 2.70 -10.04
C ALA A 168 6.09 2.01 -9.71
N ALA A 169 6.06 0.87 -9.01
CA ALA A 169 7.27 0.13 -8.68
C ALA A 169 7.96 -0.46 -9.92
N MET A 170 7.20 -1.06 -10.84
CA MET A 170 7.75 -1.60 -12.11
C MET A 170 8.43 -0.52 -12.94
N ARG A 171 7.90 0.71 -12.93
CA ARG A 171 8.48 1.86 -13.63
C ARG A 171 9.52 2.63 -12.82
N ASN A 172 9.88 2.15 -11.63
CA ASN A 172 10.80 2.83 -10.71
C ASN A 172 10.39 4.29 -10.41
N VAL A 173 9.08 4.56 -10.34
CA VAL A 173 8.54 5.88 -9.99
C VAL A 173 8.65 6.07 -8.48
N GLN A 174 9.33 7.14 -8.07
CA GLN A 174 9.48 7.48 -6.66
C GLN A 174 8.22 8.16 -6.13
N ILE A 175 7.69 7.62 -5.03
CA ILE A 175 6.55 8.18 -4.31
C ILE A 175 7.08 8.96 -3.12
N ALA A 176 6.60 10.20 -2.92
CA ALA A 176 7.14 11.13 -1.93
C ALA A 176 7.11 10.62 -0.48
N ARG A 177 6.20 9.70 -0.16
CA ARG A 177 6.10 9.03 1.14
C ARG A 177 6.29 7.52 0.99
N PRO A 178 6.92 6.85 1.96
CA PRO A 178 7.05 5.40 1.94
C PRO A 178 5.68 4.72 1.85
N THR A 179 5.52 3.85 0.86
CA THR A 179 4.33 2.99 0.76
C THR A 179 4.40 1.87 1.79
N LEU A 180 3.27 1.26 2.14
CA LEU A 180 3.26 0.09 3.03
C LEU A 180 4.27 -0.99 2.58
N TYR A 181 4.37 -1.25 1.28
CA TYR A 181 5.32 -2.24 0.74
C TYR A 181 6.79 -1.88 0.98
N GLN A 182 7.12 -0.58 1.02
CA GLN A 182 8.47 -0.11 1.32
C GLN A 182 8.75 -0.22 2.81
N VAL A 183 7.77 0.12 3.65
CA VAL A 183 7.86 -0.06 5.10
C VAL A 183 8.04 -1.54 5.45
N VAL A 184 7.28 -2.44 4.84
CA VAL A 184 7.39 -3.89 5.05
C VAL A 184 8.77 -4.40 4.63
N LYS A 185 9.29 -3.98 3.47
CA LYS A 185 10.65 -4.32 3.02
C LYS A 185 11.71 -3.88 4.05
N GLU A 186 11.67 -2.62 4.49
CA GLU A 186 12.60 -2.10 5.49
C GLU A 186 12.48 -2.80 6.85
N MET A 187 11.26 -3.20 7.24
CA MET A 187 11.05 -3.96 8.46
C MET A 187 11.69 -5.35 8.36
N ILE A 188 11.50 -6.07 7.25
CA ILE A 188 12.11 -7.38 7.01
C ILE A 188 13.63 -7.29 7.10
N GLU A 189 14.23 -6.32 6.39
CA GLU A 189 15.68 -6.10 6.38
C GLU A 189 16.21 -5.77 7.79
N LYS A 190 15.53 -4.89 8.54
CA LYS A 190 15.93 -4.53 9.91
C LYS A 190 15.79 -5.67 10.92
N MET A 191 14.92 -6.63 10.65
CA MET A 191 14.78 -7.84 11.47
C MET A 191 15.82 -8.92 11.13
N GLY A 192 16.71 -8.66 10.17
CA GLY A 192 17.76 -9.61 9.76
C GLY A 192 17.25 -10.71 8.84
N TYR A 193 16.16 -10.45 8.10
CA TYR A 193 15.61 -11.35 7.10
C TYR A 193 15.72 -10.73 5.71
N GLU A 194 15.64 -11.58 4.70
CA GLU A 194 15.50 -11.20 3.30
C GLU A 194 14.29 -11.90 2.69
N VAL A 195 13.65 -11.25 1.72
CA VAL A 195 12.60 -11.91 0.93
C VAL A 195 13.29 -12.85 -0.05
N ARG A 196 12.89 -14.11 -0.08
CA ARG A 196 13.41 -15.11 -1.02
C ARG A 196 12.57 -15.17 -2.30
N LEU A 197 11.25 -15.32 -2.15
CA LEU A 197 10.30 -15.43 -3.27
C LEU A 197 8.86 -15.22 -2.80
N VAL A 198 7.94 -15.17 -3.75
CA VAL A 198 6.49 -15.21 -3.51
C VAL A 198 5.87 -16.33 -4.34
N ARG A 199 4.90 -17.07 -3.76
CA ARG A 199 4.09 -18.06 -4.48
C ARG A 199 2.62 -17.70 -4.45
N VAL A 200 1.95 -17.74 -5.60
CA VAL A 200 0.48 -17.81 -5.67
C VAL A 200 0.10 -19.29 -5.65
N THR A 201 -0.49 -19.74 -4.56
CA THR A 201 -0.53 -21.17 -4.21
C THR A 201 -1.83 -21.85 -4.63
N LYS A 202 -2.97 -21.25 -4.28
CA LYS A 202 -4.29 -21.84 -4.52
C LYS A 202 -5.34 -20.77 -4.76
N ARG A 203 -6.48 -21.21 -5.28
CA ARG A 203 -7.72 -20.44 -5.34
C ARG A 203 -8.82 -21.22 -4.63
N VAL A 204 -9.57 -20.53 -3.78
CA VAL A 204 -10.74 -21.09 -3.09
C VAL A 204 -11.93 -20.22 -3.45
N HIS A 205 -12.90 -20.80 -4.17
CA HIS A 205 -13.95 -20.04 -4.87
C HIS A 205 -13.32 -19.03 -5.85
N GLU A 206 -13.48 -17.73 -5.56
CA GLU A 206 -12.98 -16.63 -6.39
C GLU A 206 -11.74 -15.94 -5.80
N ALA A 207 -11.24 -16.42 -4.65
CA ALA A 207 -10.14 -15.78 -3.93
C ALA A 207 -8.84 -16.57 -4.10
N TYR A 208 -7.83 -15.91 -4.67
CA TYR A 208 -6.46 -16.41 -4.76
C TYR A 208 -5.69 -16.15 -3.46
N PHE A 209 -4.83 -17.10 -3.10
CA PHE A 209 -3.95 -17.04 -1.92
C PHE A 209 -2.50 -16.99 -2.37
N ALA A 210 -1.66 -16.31 -1.59
CA ALA A 210 -0.24 -16.24 -1.86
C ALA A 210 0.58 -16.31 -0.57
N GLN A 211 1.78 -16.87 -0.68
CA GLN A 211 2.74 -16.93 0.42
C GLN A 211 3.98 -16.10 0.10
N LEU A 212 4.39 -15.29 1.07
CA LEU A 212 5.68 -14.60 1.09
C LEU A 212 6.68 -15.42 1.88
N TYR A 213 7.82 -15.68 1.27
CA TYR A 213 8.82 -16.57 1.80
C TYR A 213 10.08 -15.76 2.14
N LEU A 214 10.50 -15.83 3.41
CA LEU A 214 11.66 -15.13 3.95
C LEU A 214 12.74 -16.11 4.42
N THR A 215 14.00 -15.71 4.31
CA THR A 215 15.16 -16.41 4.87
C THR A 215 15.91 -15.49 5.81
N LYS A 216 16.53 -16.04 6.84
CA LYS A 216 17.38 -15.25 7.72
C LYS A 216 18.73 -15.00 7.06
N VAL A 217 19.20 -13.76 7.15
CA VAL A 217 20.49 -13.36 6.60
C VAL A 217 21.60 -14.16 7.29
N GLY A 218 22.40 -14.88 6.51
CA GLY A 218 23.48 -15.74 7.01
C GLY A 218 23.05 -17.11 7.51
N ASN A 219 21.75 -17.45 7.45
CA ASN A 219 21.24 -18.80 7.71
C ASN A 219 20.03 -19.13 6.82
N GLU A 220 20.30 -19.63 5.62
CA GLU A 220 19.29 -20.03 4.62
C GLU A 220 18.43 -21.22 5.06
N THR A 221 18.75 -21.90 6.17
CA THR A 221 17.92 -22.99 6.71
C THR A 221 16.80 -22.47 7.61
N GLU A 222 16.92 -21.24 8.13
CA GLU A 222 15.90 -20.60 8.94
C GLU A 222 14.96 -19.81 8.02
N CYS A 223 13.86 -20.46 7.67
CA CYS A 223 12.93 -19.97 6.67
C CYS A 223 11.54 -19.75 7.29
N VAL A 224 10.94 -18.58 7.05
CA VAL A 224 9.62 -18.20 7.58
C VAL A 224 8.69 -17.84 6.42
N SER A 225 7.45 -18.30 6.49
CA SER A 225 6.41 -17.99 5.50
C SER A 225 5.28 -17.15 6.09
N PHE A 226 4.67 -16.30 5.27
CA PHE A 226 3.50 -15.48 5.61
C PHE A 226 2.42 -15.61 4.55
N ASP A 227 1.19 -15.91 4.97
CA ASP A 227 0.03 -15.85 4.09
C ASP A 227 -0.36 -14.39 3.81
N LEU A 228 -0.53 -14.07 2.52
CA LEU A 228 -0.83 -12.74 2.02
C LEU A 228 -1.83 -12.82 0.87
N ARG A 229 -2.54 -11.72 0.64
CA ARG A 229 -3.23 -11.53 -0.64
C ARG A 229 -2.21 -11.47 -1.77
N PRO A 230 -2.48 -12.04 -2.96
CA PRO A 230 -1.56 -12.01 -4.07
C PRO A 230 -1.11 -10.60 -4.47
N SER A 231 -2.03 -9.63 -4.43
CA SER A 231 -1.72 -8.23 -4.75
C SER A 231 -0.61 -7.64 -3.88
N ASP A 232 -0.61 -7.98 -2.60
CA ASP A 232 0.36 -7.47 -1.63
C ASP A 232 1.69 -8.22 -1.75
N ALA A 233 1.63 -9.55 -1.88
CA ALA A 233 2.82 -10.38 -2.07
C ALA A 233 3.58 -10.00 -3.35
N ILE A 234 2.88 -9.85 -4.49
CA ILE A 234 3.47 -9.43 -5.77
C ILE A 234 4.10 -8.04 -5.66
N ASN A 235 3.44 -7.10 -4.98
CA ASN A 235 3.98 -5.75 -4.77
C ASN A 235 5.28 -5.73 -3.96
N ILE A 236 5.39 -6.61 -2.96
CA ILE A 236 6.62 -6.81 -2.19
C ILE A 236 7.68 -7.45 -3.08
N ALA A 237 7.33 -8.50 -3.82
CA ALA A 237 8.25 -9.24 -4.68
C ALA A 237 8.93 -8.34 -5.73
N VAL A 238 8.16 -7.48 -6.41
CA VAL A 238 8.70 -6.54 -7.42
C VAL A 238 9.70 -5.55 -6.79
N ARG A 239 9.44 -5.06 -5.57
CA ARG A 239 10.34 -4.11 -4.87
C ARG A 239 11.58 -4.77 -4.28
N CYS A 240 11.47 -6.04 -3.91
CA CYS A 240 12.58 -6.87 -3.46
C CYS A 240 13.37 -7.49 -4.64
N LYS A 241 12.82 -7.44 -5.86
CA LYS A 241 13.39 -8.04 -7.07
C LYS A 241 13.59 -9.56 -6.93
N VAL A 242 12.59 -10.22 -6.37
CA VAL A 242 12.59 -11.67 -6.13
C VAL A 242 11.62 -12.38 -7.07
N PRO A 243 11.78 -13.70 -7.28
CA PRO A 243 10.87 -14.47 -8.13
C PRO A 243 9.42 -14.44 -7.65
N ILE A 244 8.50 -14.36 -8.61
CA ILE A 244 7.06 -14.60 -8.40
C ILE A 244 6.74 -15.93 -9.08
N GLN A 245 6.26 -16.87 -8.28
CA GLN A 245 5.91 -18.21 -8.71
C GLN A 245 4.41 -18.43 -8.61
N VAL A 246 3.87 -19.25 -9.50
CA VAL A 246 2.45 -19.64 -9.51
C VAL A 246 2.38 -21.16 -9.51
N ASN A 247 1.47 -21.73 -8.73
CA ASN A 247 1.22 -23.16 -8.76
C ASN A 247 0.80 -23.60 -10.18
N LYS A 248 1.43 -24.66 -10.72
CA LYS A 248 1.22 -25.12 -12.10
C LYS A 248 -0.22 -25.54 -12.38
N TYR A 249 -0.88 -26.20 -11.42
CA TYR A 249 -2.29 -26.58 -11.57
C TYR A 249 -3.16 -25.34 -11.72
N LEU A 250 -2.95 -24.34 -10.85
CA LEU A 250 -3.66 -23.07 -10.90
C LEU A 250 -3.40 -22.30 -12.21
N ALA A 251 -2.14 -22.22 -12.63
CA ALA A 251 -1.74 -21.56 -13.88
C ALA A 251 -2.41 -22.21 -15.09
N TYR A 252 -2.52 -23.54 -15.11
CA TYR A 252 -3.16 -24.26 -16.20
C TYR A 252 -4.69 -24.18 -16.15
N SER A 253 -5.30 -24.32 -14.97
CA SER A 253 -6.76 -24.33 -14.83
C SER A 253 -7.37 -22.96 -15.11
N ASP A 254 -6.77 -21.92 -14.54
CA ASP A 254 -7.34 -20.56 -14.49
C ASP A 254 -6.67 -19.62 -15.49
N GLY A 255 -5.53 -20.04 -16.06
CA GLY A 255 -4.81 -19.29 -17.06
C GLY A 255 -5.61 -19.05 -18.33
N MET A 256 -5.24 -17.98 -19.02
CA MET A 256 -5.85 -17.49 -20.23
C MET A 256 -4.84 -17.53 -21.38
N ARG A 257 -5.27 -18.01 -22.55
CA ARG A 257 -4.49 -17.96 -23.81
C ARG A 257 -4.86 -16.73 -24.61
N VAL A 258 -3.86 -16.02 -25.13
CA VAL A 258 -4.07 -14.88 -26.04
C VAL A 258 -4.41 -15.39 -27.43
N ILE A 259 -5.49 -14.89 -28.04
CA ILE A 259 -5.89 -15.21 -29.43
C ILE A 259 -5.57 -14.05 -30.37
N GLU A 260 -5.81 -12.81 -29.93
CA GLU A 260 -5.60 -11.62 -30.75
C GLU A 260 -4.95 -10.50 -29.94
N SER A 261 -4.02 -9.77 -30.56
CA SER A 261 -3.48 -8.53 -30.02
C SER A 261 -3.79 -7.38 -30.98
N GLY A 262 -4.87 -6.64 -30.71
CA GLY A 262 -5.30 -5.51 -31.53
C GLY A 262 -5.08 -4.16 -30.84
N LYS A 263 -4.69 -3.13 -31.60
CA LYS A 263 -4.99 -1.75 -31.22
C LYS A 263 -6.43 -1.49 -31.64
N LEU A 264 -7.31 -1.16 -30.70
CA LEU A 264 -8.61 -0.61 -31.07
C LEU A 264 -8.34 0.76 -31.69
N SER A 265 -8.46 0.90 -33.01
CA SER A 265 -8.62 2.21 -33.63
C SER A 265 -9.98 2.73 -33.19
N THR A 266 -10.00 3.79 -32.39
CA THR A 266 -11.23 4.50 -32.06
C THR A 266 -11.81 5.08 -33.35
N HIS A 267 -12.67 4.35 -34.05
CA HIS A 267 -13.60 4.97 -34.98
C HIS A 267 -14.64 5.71 -34.14
N SER A 268 -14.45 7.02 -33.98
CA SER A 268 -15.55 7.90 -33.60
C SER A 268 -16.66 7.75 -34.64
N PRO A 269 -17.91 7.42 -34.26
CA PRO A 269 -19.01 7.62 -35.18
C PRO A 269 -19.09 9.13 -35.41
N GLY A 270 -19.04 9.54 -36.69
CA GLY A 270 -19.18 10.94 -37.06
C GLY A 270 -20.47 11.52 -36.48
N SER A 271 -20.32 12.53 -35.65
CA SER A 271 -21.39 13.49 -35.40
C SER A 271 -21.01 14.76 -36.16
N ASP A 272 -21.67 14.94 -37.30
CA ASP A 272 -21.79 16.24 -37.93
C ASP A 272 -22.39 17.25 -36.94
N GLY A 273 -21.81 18.47 -36.94
CA GLY A 273 -22.48 19.73 -36.61
C GLY A 273 -22.87 20.02 -35.16
N LEU A 274 -22.11 20.90 -34.48
CA LEU A 274 -22.46 22.33 -34.39
C LEU A 274 -21.45 23.11 -33.55
N LEU A 275 -21.03 24.24 -34.12
CA LEU A 275 -20.22 25.29 -33.53
C LEU A 275 -20.87 25.89 -32.28
N PHE A 276 -20.11 26.02 -31.19
CA PHE A 276 -20.25 27.16 -30.29
C PHE A 276 -18.86 27.71 -29.96
N THR A 277 -18.53 28.80 -30.63
CA THR A 277 -17.46 29.73 -30.30
C THR A 277 -17.70 30.33 -28.92
N GLU A 278 -16.64 30.30 -28.11
CA GLU A 278 -16.07 31.47 -27.42
C GLU A 278 -17.04 32.32 -26.59
N LEU A 279 -16.89 32.26 -25.25
CA LEU A 279 -17.00 33.38 -24.33
C LEU A 279 -16.55 32.91 -22.93
N ASP A 280 -15.40 33.39 -22.47
CA ASP A 280 -15.30 33.99 -21.14
C ASP A 280 -13.98 34.79 -21.03
N LYS A 281 -14.19 36.10 -20.87
CA LYS A 281 -13.24 37.12 -20.44
C LYS A 281 -13.73 37.63 -19.10
#